data_AF-A0A7R7WKP9-F1
#
_entry.id   AF-A0A7R7WKP9-F1
#
_cell.length_a   1.000
_cell.length_b   1.000
_cell.length_c   1.000
_cell.angle_alpha   90.00
_cell.angle_beta   90.00
_cell.angle_gamma   90.00
#
_symmetry.space_group_name_H-M   'P 1'
#
loop_
_entity.id
_entity.type
_entity.pdbx_description
1 polymer ?
#
loop_
_entity_poly.entity_id
_entity_poly.type
_entity_poly.pdbx_seq_one_letter_code
_entity_poly.pdbx_strand_id
1 'polypeptide(L)'
;MLDKLPTEILNMILSYVTSHKDLKQLCEVCTRLRDCAIPCLYQCLVFNDPEATCKESAAAVNSIPRRYASHIRDIELRVPIHYRNCYHEMDDDYVWLDDDDAFDTEDSLFDYFEYMEDELECGIEDGIEVKNADDR
;
A
#
# COMPACT_ATOMS: atom_id res chain seq x y z
N MET A 1 22.98 -5.69 20.72
CA MET A 1 22.33 -6.93 21.23
C MET A 1 21.26 -7.45 20.27
N LEU A 2 20.47 -6.59 19.62
CA LEU A 2 19.54 -6.98 18.54
C LEU A 2 20.27 -7.50 17.29
N ASP A 3 21.48 -7.02 17.09
CA ASP A 3 22.41 -7.34 16.00
C ASP A 3 22.83 -8.82 15.95
N LYS A 4 22.63 -9.59 17.04
CA LYS A 4 22.92 -11.03 17.11
C LYS A 4 21.68 -11.92 16.97
N LEU A 5 20.48 -11.36 17.02
CA LEU A 5 19.26 -12.14 16.83
C LEU A 5 19.15 -12.61 15.38
N PRO A 6 18.56 -13.77 15.09
CA PRO A 6 18.15 -14.15 13.74
C PRO A 6 17.11 -13.19 13.17
N THR A 7 17.10 -13.03 11.85
CA THR A 7 16.21 -12.10 11.15
C THR A 7 14.73 -12.49 11.31
N GLU A 8 14.44 -13.78 11.39
CA GLU A 8 13.09 -14.32 11.58
C GLU A 8 12.51 -13.89 12.94
N ILE A 9 13.33 -13.95 13.99
CA ILE A 9 12.91 -13.51 15.33
C ILE A 9 12.75 -12.00 15.35
N LEU A 10 13.63 -11.26 14.67
CA LEU A 10 13.53 -9.81 14.56
C LEU A 10 12.24 -9.40 13.84
N ASN A 11 11.92 -10.04 12.71
CA ASN A 11 10.68 -9.81 11.97
C ASN A 11 9.44 -10.14 12.81
N MET A 12 9.49 -11.24 13.56
CA MET A 12 8.41 -11.62 14.47
C MET A 12 8.18 -10.54 15.54
N ILE A 13 9.25 -10.02 16.15
CA ILE A 13 9.14 -8.93 17.13
C ILE A 13 8.56 -7.67 16.48
N LEU A 14 9.04 -7.30 15.29
CA LEU A 14 8.58 -6.12 14.56
C LEU A 14 7.12 -6.23 14.14
N SER A 15 6.61 -7.43 13.85
CA SER A 15 5.19 -7.63 13.53
C SER A 15 4.23 -7.34 14.69
N TYR A 16 4.73 -7.30 15.94
CA TYR A 16 3.93 -6.89 17.09
C TYR A 16 3.94 -5.37 17.32
N VAL A 17 4.75 -4.61 16.58
CA VAL A 17 4.79 -3.16 16.68
C VAL A 17 3.68 -2.58 15.80
N THR A 18 2.57 -2.20 16.42
CA THR A 18 1.39 -1.64 15.72
C THR A 18 1.49 -0.14 15.48
N SER A 19 2.39 0.55 16.19
CA SER A 19 2.62 1.99 16.03
C SER A 19 3.49 2.26 14.81
N HIS A 20 2.89 2.87 13.79
CA HIS A 20 3.62 3.33 12.59
C HIS A 20 4.74 4.34 12.94
N LYS A 21 4.55 5.13 14.00
CA LYS A 21 5.58 6.05 14.50
C LYS A 21 6.80 5.30 15.04
N ASP A 22 6.58 4.22 15.78
CA ASP A 22 7.65 3.44 16.40
C ASP A 22 8.42 2.67 15.32
N LEU A 23 7.71 2.10 14.33
CA LEU A 23 8.33 1.49 13.16
C LEU A 23 9.21 2.48 12.37
N LYS A 24 8.76 3.73 12.19
CA LYS A 24 9.58 4.79 11.58
C LYS A 24 10.86 5.04 12.39
N GLN A 25 10.76 5.15 13.70
CA GLN A 25 11.94 5.38 14.55
C GLN A 25 12.91 4.21 14.50
N LEU A 26 12.42 2.97 14.44
CA LEU A 26 13.27 1.78 14.31
C LEU A 26 14.08 1.76 13.01
N CYS A 27 13.52 2.31 11.92
CA CYS A 27 14.23 2.48 10.65
C CYS A 27 15.43 3.43 10.74
N GLU A 28 15.47 4.33 11.73
CA GLU A 28 16.56 5.30 11.91
C GLU A 28 17.72 4.74 12.74
N VAL A 29 17.51 3.63 13.47
CA VAL A 29 18.50 3.07 14.40
C VAL A 29 19.67 2.40 13.66
N CYS A 30 19.38 1.49 12.74
CA CYS A 30 20.38 0.82 11.91
C CYS A 30 19.80 0.25 10.62
N THR A 31 20.66 0.00 9.63
CA THR A 31 20.25 -0.54 8.32
C THR A 31 19.54 -1.88 8.45
N ARG A 32 20.00 -2.76 9.35
CA ARG A 32 19.38 -4.06 9.56
C ARG A 32 17.95 -3.95 10.08
N LEU A 33 17.70 -3.07 11.05
CA LEU A 33 16.36 -2.81 11.56
C LEU A 33 15.49 -2.17 10.49
N ARG A 34 16.05 -1.22 9.73
CA ARG A 34 15.36 -0.59 8.60
C ARG A 34 14.87 -1.63 7.60
N ASP A 35 15.75 -2.52 7.16
CA ASP A 35 15.42 -3.51 6.13
C ASP A 35 14.37 -4.53 6.63
N CYS A 36 14.35 -4.82 7.94
CA CYS A 36 13.33 -5.67 8.56
C CYS A 36 12.01 -4.94 8.86
N ALA A 37 12.06 -3.64 9.16
CA ALA A 37 10.90 -2.84 9.55
C ALA A 37 10.16 -2.25 8.35
N ILE A 38 10.83 -2.05 7.20
CA ILE A 38 10.21 -1.56 5.97
C ILE A 38 8.98 -2.39 5.56
N PRO A 39 9.05 -3.74 5.48
CA PRO A 39 7.88 -4.54 5.13
C PRO A 39 6.71 -4.32 6.10
N CYS A 40 6.98 -4.23 7.41
CA CYS A 40 5.95 -3.97 8.42
C CYS A 40 5.38 -2.55 8.32
N LEU A 41 6.23 -1.55 8.02
CA LEU A 41 5.84 -0.15 7.90
C LEU A 41 4.88 0.08 6.73
N TYR A 42 5.16 -0.55 5.59
CA TYR A 42 4.39 -0.39 4.37
C TYR A 42 3.28 -1.44 4.22
N GLN A 43 3.10 -2.37 5.17
CA GLN A 43 2.07 -3.39 5.09
C GLN A 43 0.65 -2.81 5.04
N CYS A 44 0.38 -1.78 5.86
CA CYS A 44 -0.91 -1.11 5.94
C CYS A 44 -0.73 0.40 5.84
N LEU A 45 -1.37 1.02 4.83
CA LEU A 45 -1.39 2.46 4.67
C LEU A 45 -2.59 3.05 5.42
N VAL A 46 -2.33 3.92 6.39
CA VAL A 46 -3.38 4.52 7.22
C VAL A 46 -3.53 6.01 6.90
N PHE A 47 -4.68 6.38 6.33
CA PHE A 47 -5.09 7.76 6.10
C PHE A 47 -5.94 8.23 7.27
N ASN A 48 -5.49 9.27 7.98
CA ASN A 48 -6.18 9.79 9.17
C ASN A 48 -6.95 11.09 8.89
N ASP A 49 -6.85 11.61 7.66
CA ASP A 49 -7.48 12.85 7.26
C ASP A 49 -8.71 12.50 6.41
N PRO A 50 -9.93 12.63 6.95
CA PRO A 50 -11.15 12.36 6.20
C PRO A 50 -11.48 13.45 5.18
N GLU A 51 -10.88 14.64 5.31
CA GLU A 51 -11.10 15.76 4.39
C GLU A 51 -10.06 15.80 3.26
N ALA A 52 -8.98 15.02 3.39
CA ALA A 52 -8.01 14.87 2.34
C ALA A 52 -8.72 14.44 1.05
N THR A 53 -8.54 15.25 0.02
CA THR A 53 -9.13 14.96 -1.29
C THR A 53 -8.57 13.64 -1.82
N CYS A 54 -9.34 12.98 -2.69
CA CYS A 54 -8.86 11.78 -3.39
C CYS A 54 -7.51 12.04 -4.09
N LYS A 55 -7.33 13.25 -4.64
CA LYS A 55 -6.10 13.70 -5.27
C LYS A 55 -4.90 13.74 -4.31
N GLU A 56 -5.09 14.25 -3.09
CA GLU A 56 -4.02 14.30 -2.08
C GLU A 56 -3.66 12.89 -1.59
N SER A 57 -4.65 12.03 -1.40
CA SER A 57 -4.43 10.63 -1.03
C SER A 57 -3.68 9.87 -2.14
N ALA A 58 -4.06 10.06 -3.40
CA ALA A 58 -3.37 9.49 -4.55
C ALA A 58 -1.93 10.00 -4.66
N ALA A 59 -1.70 11.30 -4.46
CA ALA A 59 -0.35 11.87 -4.44
C ALA A 59 0.52 11.26 -3.32
N ALA A 60 -0.05 11.01 -2.14
CA ALA A 60 0.65 10.35 -1.04
C ALA A 60 1.04 8.91 -1.39
N VAL A 61 0.13 8.13 -1.99
CA VAL A 61 0.44 6.77 -2.47
C VAL A 61 1.52 6.80 -3.56
N ASN A 62 1.39 7.71 -4.52
CA ASN A 62 2.34 7.87 -5.62
C ASN A 62 3.74 8.34 -5.17
N SER A 63 3.83 8.96 -3.99
CA SER A 63 5.13 9.32 -3.39
C SER A 63 5.90 8.12 -2.82
N ILE A 64 5.24 6.97 -2.63
CA ILE A 64 5.87 5.77 -2.10
C ILE A 64 6.82 5.20 -3.16
N PRO A 65 8.10 4.97 -2.82
CA PRO A 65 9.02 4.31 -3.74
C PRO A 65 8.48 2.95 -4.20
N ARG A 66 8.47 2.71 -5.52
CA ARG A 66 7.93 1.46 -6.12
C ARG A 66 8.45 0.18 -5.47
N ARG A 67 9.73 0.17 -5.06
CA ARG A 67 10.35 -0.98 -4.36
C ARG A 67 9.69 -1.35 -3.04
N TYR A 68 8.94 -0.44 -2.41
CA TYR A 68 8.21 -0.67 -1.17
C TYR A 68 6.71 -0.91 -1.41
N ALA A 69 6.21 -0.57 -2.59
CA ALA A 69 4.80 -0.78 -2.95
C ALA A 69 4.43 -2.27 -2.92
N SER A 70 5.36 -3.17 -3.23
CA SER A 70 5.18 -4.63 -3.14
C SER A 70 4.91 -5.14 -1.72
N HIS A 71 5.11 -4.33 -0.69
CA HIS A 71 4.80 -4.69 0.69
C HIS A 71 3.40 -4.28 1.12
N ILE A 72 2.73 -3.42 0.36
CA ILE A 72 1.39 -2.93 0.70
C ILE A 72 0.38 -4.06 0.53
N ARG A 73 -0.43 -4.30 1.57
CA ARG A 73 -1.50 -5.29 1.57
C ARG A 73 -2.84 -4.68 1.91
N ASP A 74 -2.83 -3.69 2.81
CA ASP A 74 -4.04 -3.10 3.36
C ASP A 74 -4.01 -1.57 3.23
N ILE A 75 -5.20 -0.98 3.04
CA ILE A 75 -5.42 0.47 3.05
C ILE A 75 -6.55 0.76 4.04
N GLU A 76 -6.23 1.54 5.07
CA GLU A 76 -7.18 1.95 6.11
C GLU A 76 -7.45 3.45 6.02
N LEU A 77 -8.73 3.82 6.03
CA LEU A 77 -9.18 5.19 6.25
C LEU A 77 -9.73 5.31 7.67
N ARG A 78 -9.09 6.13 8.50
CA ARG A 78 -9.52 6.42 9.88
C ARG A 78 -10.21 7.76 9.92
N VAL A 79 -11.54 7.70 10.04
CA VAL A 79 -12.40 8.87 10.17
C VAL A 79 -12.79 9.05 11.64
N PRO A 80 -12.54 10.21 12.27
CA PRO A 80 -13.04 10.51 13.60
C PRO A 80 -14.57 10.40 13.65
N ILE A 81 -15.11 9.71 14.65
CA ILE A 81 -16.57 9.49 14.80
C ILE A 81 -17.34 10.82 14.83
N HIS A 82 -16.73 11.89 15.33
CA HIS A 82 -17.34 13.21 15.49
C HIS A 82 -17.47 14.01 14.19
N TYR A 83 -16.84 13.57 13.10
CA TYR A 83 -16.94 14.21 11.77
C TYR A 83 -18.16 13.78 10.96
N ARG A 84 -18.93 12.80 11.46
CA ARG A 84 -20.32 12.62 11.02
C ARG A 84 -21.14 13.78 11.58
N ASN A 85 -21.04 14.94 10.94
CA ASN A 85 -22.15 15.87 10.94
C ASN A 85 -23.35 15.06 10.48
N CYS A 86 -24.32 14.87 11.37
CA CYS A 86 -25.65 14.41 10.98
C CYS A 86 -26.12 15.40 9.91
N TYR A 87 -26.05 15.02 8.64
CA TYR A 87 -26.77 15.69 7.57
C TYR A 87 -28.25 15.54 7.91
N HIS A 88 -28.76 16.43 8.73
CA HIS A 88 -30.16 16.81 8.65
C HIS A 88 -30.23 17.63 7.36
N GLU A 89 -30.50 16.97 6.25
CA GLU A 89 -31.07 17.63 5.08
C GLU A 89 -32.28 18.40 5.60
N MET A 90 -32.12 19.71 5.77
CA MET A 90 -33.24 20.62 5.62
C MET A 90 -33.55 20.56 4.14
N ASP A 91 -34.72 20.02 3.81
CA ASP A 91 -35.35 20.14 2.50
C ASP A 91 -35.27 21.62 2.08
N ASP A 92 -34.33 21.95 1.19
CA ASP A 92 -34.35 23.21 0.46
C ASP A 92 -34.37 22.87 -1.03
N ASP A 93 -35.61 22.83 -1.51
CA ASP A 93 -36.08 22.63 -2.87
C ASP A 93 -35.36 23.51 -3.90
N TYR A 94 -34.31 23.05 -4.62
CA TYR A 94 -33.93 23.76 -5.87
C TYR A 94 -33.38 22.84 -6.99
N VAL A 95 -34.31 22.47 -7.88
CA VAL A 95 -34.24 22.42 -9.36
C VAL A 95 -33.16 21.54 -10.02
N TRP A 96 -33.63 20.42 -10.59
CA TRP A 96 -32.98 19.68 -11.68
C TRP A 96 -32.69 20.63 -12.86
N LEU A 97 -31.41 20.95 -13.09
CA LEU A 97 -30.94 21.48 -14.35
C LEU A 97 -30.27 20.36 -15.12
N ASP A 98 -30.67 20.25 -16.37
CA ASP A 98 -30.51 19.15 -17.31
C ASP A 98 -29.08 18.58 -17.40
N ASP A 99 -29.03 17.25 -17.43
CA ASP A 99 -27.87 16.43 -17.80
C ASP A 99 -27.48 16.71 -19.26
N ASP A 100 -26.36 17.39 -19.48
CA ASP A 100 -25.61 17.35 -20.74
C ASP A 100 -24.19 17.89 -20.48
N ASP A 101 -23.40 17.18 -19.67
CA ASP A 101 -21.94 17.27 -19.70
C ASP A 101 -21.37 15.92 -19.29
N ALA A 102 -21.23 15.03 -20.27
CA ALA A 102 -20.43 13.82 -20.17
C ALA A 102 -18.98 14.23 -19.88
N PHE A 103 -18.62 14.27 -18.59
CA PHE A 103 -17.22 14.18 -18.20
C PHE A 103 -16.78 12.72 -18.36
N ASP A 104 -16.13 12.44 -19.49
CA ASP A 104 -15.16 11.36 -19.59
C ASP A 104 -14.08 11.59 -18.51
N THR A 105 -14.26 10.96 -17.36
CA THR A 105 -13.18 10.72 -16.40
C THR A 105 -12.99 9.22 -16.27
N GLU A 106 -12.53 8.61 -17.36
CA GLU A 106 -11.71 7.41 -17.27
C GLU A 106 -10.30 7.82 -16.80
N ASP A 107 -10.21 8.24 -15.54
CA ASP A 107 -8.99 8.09 -14.74
C ASP A 107 -9.37 7.18 -13.56
N SER A 108 -9.91 6.03 -13.92
CA SER A 108 -10.36 5.01 -12.98
C SER A 108 -9.13 4.37 -12.34
N LEU A 109 -9.08 4.38 -11.01
CA LEU A 109 -8.10 3.63 -10.20
C LEU A 109 -8.01 2.13 -10.60
N PHE A 110 -8.96 1.63 -11.40
CA PHE A 110 -8.94 0.32 -12.03
C PHE A 110 -7.78 0.09 -13.00
N ASP A 111 -7.37 1.10 -13.79
CA ASP A 111 -6.32 0.93 -14.81
C ASP A 111 -4.97 0.53 -14.19
N TYR A 112 -4.73 0.89 -12.93
CA TYR A 112 -3.52 0.49 -12.22
C TYR A 112 -3.51 -1.00 -11.84
N PHE A 113 -4.68 -1.60 -11.58
CA PHE A 113 -4.77 -3.02 -11.23
C PHE A 113 -4.80 -3.93 -12.46
N GLU A 114 -5.36 -3.46 -13.58
CA GLU A 114 -5.43 -4.24 -14.82
C GLU A 114 -4.03 -4.47 -15.43
N TYR A 115 -3.10 -3.52 -15.28
CA TYR A 115 -1.70 -3.69 -15.71
C TYR A 115 -0.88 -4.70 -14.90
N MET A 116 -1.38 -5.22 -13.78
CA MET A 116 -0.66 -6.19 -12.95
C MET A 116 -1.02 -7.66 -13.24
N GLU A 117 -2.11 -7.93 -13.97
CA GLU A 117 -2.49 -9.31 -14.33
C GLU A 117 -1.74 -9.82 -15.59
N ASP A 118 -1.36 -8.94 -16.51
CA ASP A 118 -0.78 -9.34 -17.81
C ASP A 118 0.70 -9.77 -17.76
N GLU A 119 1.47 -9.44 -16.71
CA GLU A 119 2.89 -9.84 -16.61
C GLU A 119 3.11 -11.16 -15.85
N LEU A 120 2.06 -11.84 -15.38
CA LEU A 120 2.21 -13.12 -14.66
C LEU A 120 2.39 -14.34 -15.59
N GLU A 121 2.19 -14.21 -16.91
CA GLU A 121 2.28 -15.35 -17.85
C GLU A 121 3.60 -15.47 -18.66
N CYS A 122 4.52 -14.51 -18.61
CA CYS A 122 5.79 -14.59 -19.33
C CYS A 122 6.97 -14.97 -18.41
N GLY A 123 6.98 -16.21 -17.93
CA GLY A 123 8.09 -16.70 -17.08
C GLY A 123 8.31 -18.21 -17.03
N ILE A 124 7.68 -18.99 -17.91
CA ILE A 124 7.89 -20.44 -17.99
C ILE A 124 8.16 -20.83 -19.45
N GLU A 125 9.34 -20.49 -19.96
CA GLU A 125 9.94 -21.24 -21.07
C GLU A 125 11.41 -21.57 -20.75
N ASP A 126 11.57 -22.79 -20.25
CA ASP A 126 12.62 -23.75 -20.54
C ASP A 126 14.09 -23.29 -20.57
N GLY A 127 14.76 -23.56 -19.45
CA GLY A 127 16.22 -23.67 -19.35
C GLY A 127 16.63 -24.85 -18.47
N ILE A 128 16.20 -26.09 -18.80
CA ILE A 128 16.69 -27.30 -18.12
C ILE A 128 17.81 -27.92 -18.96
N GLU A 129 19.06 -27.52 -18.70
CA GLU A 129 20.23 -28.35 -19.05
C GLU A 129 20.50 -29.37 -17.95
N VAL A 130 20.03 -30.60 -18.16
CA VAL A 130 20.43 -31.78 -17.38
C VAL A 130 21.85 -32.17 -17.76
N LYS A 131 22.84 -31.85 -16.91
CA LYS A 131 24.18 -32.44 -17.00
C LYS A 131 24.15 -33.85 -16.40
N ASN A 132 24.00 -34.85 -17.26
CA ASN A 132 24.30 -36.23 -16.91
C ASN A 132 25.82 -36.39 -16.73
N ALA A 133 26.20 -36.90 -15.56
CA ALA A 133 27.48 -37.53 -15.32
C ALA A 133 27.56 -38.84 -16.13
N ASP A 134 28.72 -39.17 -16.70
CA ASP A 134 29.31 -40.47 -16.41
C ASP A 134 30.79 -40.60 -16.77
N ASP A 135 31.45 -41.39 -15.93
CA ASP A 135 32.84 -41.84 -15.90
C ASP A 135 33.18 -42.82 -17.04
N ARG A 136 34.31 -42.59 -17.73
CA ARG A 136 35.42 -43.54 -18.06
C ARG A 136 36.19 -43.17 -19.33
#